data_AF-A0A4R4L9P3-F1
#
_entry.id   AF-A0A4R4L9P3-F1
#
_cell.length_a   1.000
_cell.length_b   1.000
_cell.length_c   1.000
_cell.angle_alpha   90.00
_cell.angle_beta   90.00
_cell.angle_gamma   90.00
#
_symmetry.space_group_name_H-M   'P 1'
#
loop_
_entity.id
_entity.type
_entity.pdbx_description
1 polymer ?
#
loop_
_entity_poly.entity_id
_entity_poly.type
_entity_poly.pdbx_seq_one_letter_code
_entity_poly.pdbx_strand_id
1 'polypeptide(L)'
;MTRRNDHTSWCGRDHRCNLGEHRSQEIVVDLPGHARAVLVRVRTASGREHAEIRVRVALADVDPAARRQLGTLLAGLRNVVTRAAAVRRPRPGRAAA
;
A
#
# COMPACT_ATOMS: atom_id res chain seq x y z
N MET A 1 -29.10 -20.50 -4.20
CA MET A 1 -28.93 -19.35 -5.11
C MET A 1 -27.64 -18.62 -4.74
N THR A 2 -26.71 -18.62 -5.68
CA THR A 2 -25.35 -18.04 -5.72
C THR A 2 -25.06 -16.88 -4.74
N ARG A 3 -24.19 -17.13 -3.74
CA ARG A 3 -23.41 -16.06 -3.09
C ARG A 3 -22.52 -15.46 -4.18
N ARG A 4 -22.92 -14.31 -4.72
CA ARG A 4 -22.05 -13.52 -5.57
C ARG A 4 -20.78 -13.26 -4.77
N ASN A 5 -19.65 -13.64 -5.32
CA ASN A 5 -18.37 -13.07 -4.91
C ASN A 5 -18.49 -11.57 -5.17
N ASP A 6 -18.88 -10.79 -4.16
CA ASP A 6 -18.95 -9.33 -4.24
C ASP A 6 -17.52 -8.79 -4.27
N HIS A 7 -16.88 -8.96 -5.42
CA HIS A 7 -15.63 -8.30 -5.73
C HIS A 7 -15.87 -6.80 -5.68
N THR A 8 -15.06 -6.08 -4.92
CA THR A 8 -15.08 -4.63 -4.99
C THR A 8 -14.76 -4.18 -6.42
N SER A 9 -15.30 -3.03 -6.85
CA SER A 9 -15.09 -2.51 -8.21
C SER A 9 -13.62 -2.29 -8.56
N TRP A 10 -12.76 -2.12 -7.54
CA TRP A 10 -11.31 -1.95 -7.66
C TRP A 10 -10.53 -3.27 -7.52
N CYS A 11 -11.16 -4.37 -7.11
CA CYS A 11 -10.49 -5.65 -6.99
C CYS A 11 -10.07 -6.10 -8.40
N GLY A 12 -8.78 -6.45 -8.57
CA GLY A 12 -8.38 -7.07 -9.83
C GLY A 12 -9.06 -8.43 -9.92
N ARG A 13 -9.93 -8.58 -10.92
CA ARG A 13 -10.84 -9.73 -11.03
C ARG A 13 -10.13 -11.08 -11.16
N ASP A 14 -8.82 -11.05 -11.44
CA ASP A 14 -7.99 -12.22 -11.72
C ASP A 14 -7.12 -12.66 -10.53
N HIS A 15 -7.15 -11.93 -9.42
CA HIS A 15 -6.52 -12.43 -8.19
C HIS A 15 -7.44 -13.48 -7.59
N ARG A 16 -6.94 -14.68 -7.31
CA ARG A 16 -7.68 -15.67 -6.51
C ARG A 16 -7.95 -15.06 -5.13
N CYS A 17 -9.10 -14.41 -4.94
CA CYS A 17 -9.59 -13.80 -3.69
C CYS A 17 -9.89 -14.84 -2.58
N ASN A 18 -9.32 -16.04 -2.70
CA ASN A 18 -9.67 -17.23 -1.94
C ASN A 18 -8.96 -17.31 -0.57
N LEU A 19 -8.26 -16.24 -0.17
CA LEU A 19 -7.59 -16.10 1.13
C LEU A 19 -8.35 -15.16 2.08
N GLY A 20 -9.58 -14.80 1.73
CA GLY A 20 -10.39 -13.88 2.54
C GLY A 20 -9.99 -12.41 2.39
N GLU A 21 -9.17 -12.06 1.39
CA GLU A 21 -8.77 -10.68 1.13
C GLU A 21 -9.05 -10.28 -0.32
N HIS A 22 -9.51 -9.04 -0.52
CA HIS A 22 -9.61 -8.42 -1.83
C HIS A 22 -8.42 -7.49 -2.04
N ARG A 23 -7.77 -7.60 -3.20
CA ARG A 23 -6.60 -6.81 -3.56
C ARG A 23 -6.84 -6.08 -4.87
N SER A 24 -6.40 -4.83 -4.97
CA SER A 24 -6.44 -4.09 -6.25
C SER A 24 -5.41 -4.65 -7.23
N GLN A 25 -5.47 -4.23 -8.49
CA GLN A 25 -4.29 -4.34 -9.35
C GLN A 25 -3.11 -3.58 -8.74
N GLU A 26 -1.89 -4.04 -9.03
CA GLU A 26 -0.67 -3.37 -8.57
C GLU A 26 -0.54 -2.00 -9.23
N ILE A 27 -0.37 -0.96 -8.43
CA ILE A 27 0.08 0.35 -8.89
C ILE A 27 1.60 0.36 -8.73
N VAL A 28 2.32 0.31 -9.85
CA VAL A 28 3.77 0.12 -9.87
C VAL A 28 4.48 1.43 -10.20
N VAL A 29 5.49 1.77 -9.41
CA VAL A 29 6.52 2.75 -9.77
C VAL A 29 7.81 1.97 -9.99
N ASP A 30 8.33 2.03 -11.21
CA ASP A 30 9.52 1.29 -11.60
C ASP A 30 10.62 2.27 -12.04
N LEU A 31 11.81 2.07 -11.46
CA LEU A 31 13.04 2.76 -11.80
C LEU A 31 14.07 1.68 -12.14
N PRO A 32 14.16 1.29 -13.43
CA PRO A 32 14.96 0.13 -13.85
C PRO A 32 16.38 0.16 -13.30
N GLY A 33 16.81 -0.95 -12.69
CA GLY A 33 18.14 -1.09 -12.08
C GLY A 33 18.32 -0.40 -10.72
N HIS A 34 17.35 0.40 -10.26
CA HIS A 34 17.51 1.22 -9.06
C HIS A 34 16.47 0.93 -7.98
N ALA A 35 15.18 0.94 -8.33
CA ALA A 35 14.12 0.76 -7.34
C ALA A 35 12.81 0.32 -7.98
N ARG A 36 11.99 -0.38 -7.19
CA ARG A 36 10.61 -0.71 -7.54
C ARG A 36 9.73 -0.54 -6.32
N ALA A 37 8.65 0.21 -6.46
CA ALA A 37 7.61 0.34 -5.45
C ALA A 37 6.28 -0.18 -5.99
N VAL A 38 5.55 -0.92 -5.16
CA VAL A 38 4.22 -1.43 -5.45
C VAL A 38 3.27 -0.96 -4.38
N LEU A 39 2.18 -0.33 -4.81
CA LEU A 39 1.05 0.04 -3.96
C LEU A 39 -0.17 -0.80 -4.32
N VAL A 40 -0.82 -1.37 -3.30
CA VAL A 40 -2.05 -2.15 -3.43
C VAL A 40 -3.06 -1.69 -2.39
N ARG A 41 -4.32 -1.54 -2.79
CA ARG A 41 -5.44 -1.43 -1.84
C ARG A 41 -5.88 -2.83 -1.45
N VAL A 42 -5.98 -3.07 -0.15
CA VAL A 42 -6.39 -4.36 0.42
C VAL A 42 -7.64 -4.16 1.26
N ARG A 43 -8.60 -5.08 1.15
CA ARG A 43 -9.73 -5.22 2.05
C ARG A 43 -9.67 -6.61 2.68
N THR A 44 -9.60 -6.67 4.00
CA THR A 44 -9.55 -7.93 4.76
C THR A 44 -10.93 -8.58 4.84
N ALA A 45 -10.98 -9.84 5.28
CA ALA A 45 -12.23 -10.58 5.49
C ALA A 45 -13.19 -9.86 6.45
N SER A 46 -12.65 -9.16 7.45
CA SER A 46 -13.40 -8.32 8.39
C SER A 46 -13.89 -7.00 7.80
N GLY A 47 -13.69 -6.76 6.50
CA GLY A 47 -14.13 -5.56 5.79
C GLY A 47 -13.24 -4.32 5.99
N ARG A 48 -12.15 -4.42 6.78
CA ARG A 48 -11.21 -3.31 6.98
C ARG A 48 -10.37 -3.11 5.74
N GLU A 49 -10.20 -1.85 5.36
CA GLU A 49 -9.35 -1.48 4.22
C GLU A 49 -8.04 -0.84 4.67
N HIS A 50 -6.96 -1.17 3.97
CA HIS A 50 -5.66 -0.54 4.14
C HIS A 50 -4.92 -0.47 2.81
N ALA A 51 -3.93 0.41 2.75
CA ALA A 51 -2.96 0.42 1.67
C ALA A 51 -1.76 -0.43 2.09
N GLU A 52 -1.29 -1.29 1.20
CA GLU A 52 -0.04 -2.03 1.33
C GLU A 52 0.99 -1.44 0.36
N ILE A 53 2.17 -1.12 0.87
CA ILE A 53 3.30 -0.62 0.07
C ILE A 53 4.47 -1.59 0.23
N ARG A 54 4.99 -2.09 -0.90
CA ARG A 54 6.21 -2.91 -0.97
C ARG A 54 7.25 -2.16 -1.79
N VAL A 55 8.39 -1.80 -1.18
CA VAL A 55 9.48 -1.08 -1.84
C VAL A 55 10.75 -1.93 -1.86
N ARG A 56 11.43 -1.97 -3.00
CA ARG A 56 12.77 -2.54 -3.16
C ARG A 56 13.68 -1.46 -3.75
N VAL A 57 14.87 -1.31 -3.19
CA VAL A 57 15.89 -0.36 -3.64
C VAL A 57 17.23 -1.09 -3.71
N ALA A 58 17.95 -0.95 -4.81
CA ALA A 58 19.34 -1.39 -4.91
C ALA A 58 20.21 -0.49 -4.02
N LEU A 59 20.92 -1.09 -3.07
CA LEU A 59 21.84 -0.38 -2.20
C LEU A 59 23.21 -0.26 -2.86
N ALA A 60 23.95 0.77 -2.48
CA ALA A 60 25.34 0.93 -2.84
C ALA A 60 26.18 -0.20 -2.25
N ASP A 61 27.23 -0.61 -2.98
CA ASP A 61 28.14 -1.68 -2.55
C ASP A 61 29.02 -1.29 -1.34
N VAL A 62 29.09 0.01 -1.03
CA VAL A 62 29.83 0.54 0.12
C VAL A 62 28.88 0.84 1.28
N ASP A 63 29.14 0.19 2.41
CA ASP A 63 28.28 0.19 3.59
C ASP A 63 27.94 1.60 4.13
N PRO A 64 28.87 2.58 4.20
CA PRO A 64 28.51 3.95 4.59
C PRO A 64 27.48 4.62 3.65
N ALA A 65 27.56 4.35 2.34
CA ALA A 65 26.59 4.90 1.40
C ALA A 65 25.24 4.17 1.49
N ALA A 66 25.25 2.84 1.65
CA ALA A 66 24.04 2.04 1.88
C ALA A 66 23.28 2.51 3.13
N ARG A 67 23.98 2.77 4.24
CA ARG A 67 23.36 3.32 5.46
C ARG A 67 22.73 4.68 5.24
N ARG A 68 23.39 5.58 4.48
CA ARG A 68 22.79 6.86 4.11
C ARG A 68 21.53 6.68 3.26
N GLN A 69 21.56 5.79 2.26
CA GLN A 69 20.38 5.46 1.46
C GLN A 69 19.23 4.94 2.33
N LEU A 70 19.49 4.04 3.28
CA LEU A 70 18.48 3.53 4.20
C LEU A 70 17.89 4.62 5.09
N GLY A 71 18.74 5.52 5.62
CA GLY A 71 18.29 6.68 6.40
C GLY A 71 17.38 7.60 5.59
N THR A 72 17.77 7.94 4.36
CA THR A 72 16.96 8.74 3.44
C THR A 72 15.64 8.04 3.09
N LEU A 73 15.67 6.74 2.80
CA LEU A 73 14.49 5.94 2.49
C LEU A 73 13.52 5.90 3.67
N LEU A 74 14.02 5.70 4.90
CA LEU A 74 13.22 5.70 6.11
C LEU A 74 12.54 7.06 6.35
N ALA A 75 13.28 8.16 6.21
CA ALA A 75 12.72 9.50 6.34
C ALA A 75 11.62 9.77 5.30
N GLY A 76 11.86 9.36 4.04
CA GLY A 76 10.87 9.45 2.96
C GLY A 76 9.62 8.63 3.25
N LEU A 77 9.77 7.36 3.66
CA LEU A 77 8.66 6.48 4.04
C LEU A 77 7.84 7.05 5.20
N ARG A 78 8.51 7.58 6.24
CA ARG A 78 7.84 8.26 7.35
C ARG A 78 6.99 9.42 6.86
N ASN A 79 7.52 10.27 5.99
CA ASN A 79 6.78 11.39 5.41
C ASN A 79 5.57 10.94 4.58
N VAL A 80 5.72 9.89 3.76
CA VAL A 80 4.61 9.33 2.97
C VAL A 80 3.50 8.81 3.88
N VAL A 81 3.84 7.98 4.87
CA VAL A 81 2.88 7.40 5.81
C VAL A 81 2.17 8.48 6.63
N THR A 82 2.91 9.46 7.17
CA THR A 82 2.32 10.56 7.94
C THR A 82 1.35 11.38 7.10
N ARG A 83 1.70 11.73 5.85
CA ARG A 83 0.81 12.49 4.97
C ARG A 83 -0.43 11.68 4.58
N ALA A 84 -0.27 10.42 4.22
CA ALA A 84 -1.41 9.55 3.90
C ALA A 84 -2.36 9.39 5.09
N ALA A 85 -1.82 9.23 6.31
CA ALA A 85 -2.60 9.16 7.53
C ALA A 85 -3.33 10.49 7.83
N ALA A 86 -2.69 11.64 7.56
CA ALA A 86 -3.31 12.95 7.74
C ALA A 86 -4.49 13.20 6.79
N VAL A 87 -4.42 12.69 5.55
CA VAL A 87 -5.55 12.74 4.60
C VAL A 87 -6.74 11.91 5.09
N ARG A 88 -6.52 10.88 5.89
CA ARG A 88 -7.57 10.07 6.54
C ARG A 88 -8.30 10.80 7.67
N ARG A 89 -7.98 12.06 7.98
CA ARG A 89 -8.64 12.78 9.09
C ARG A 89 -10.17 12.68 8.95
N PRO A 90 -10.88 12.33 10.03
CA PRO A 90 -12.33 12.16 9.97
C PRO A 90 -12.98 13.44 9.45
N ARG A 91 -13.98 13.29 8.58
CA ARG A 91 -14.86 14.40 8.21
C ARG A 91 -15.33 15.08 9.51
N PRO A 92 -15.19 16.40 9.69
CA PRO A 92 -15.90 17.09 10.74
C PRO A 92 -17.39 17.01 10.41
N GLY A 93 -18.10 16.08 11.05
CA GLY A 93 -19.49 15.82 10.67
C GLY A 93 -20.09 14.50 11.17
N ARG A 94 -19.95 14.22 12.46
CA ARG A 94 -21.03 13.68 13.29
C ARG A 94 -20.63 13.83 14.76
N ALA A 95 -20.83 15.03 15.28
CA ALA A 95 -21.17 15.13 16.69
C ALA A 95 -22.37 14.22 16.91
N ALA A 96 -22.29 13.37 17.93
CA ALA A 96 -23.39 12.55 18.38
C ALA A 96 -24.62 13.44 18.57
N ALA A 97 -25.70 13.10 17.86
CA ALA A 97 -27.05 13.46 18.23
C ALA A 97 -27.67 12.19 18.86
#